data_AF-A0A4Q4NC24-F1
#
_entry.id   AF-A0A4Q4NC24-F1
#
_cell.length_a   1.000
_cell.length_b   1.000
_cell.length_c   1.000
_cell.angle_alpha   90.00
_cell.angle_beta   90.00
_cell.angle_gamma   90.00
#
_symmetry.space_group_name_H-M   'P 1'
#
loop_
_entity.id
_entity.type
_entity.pdbx_description
1 polymer ?
#
loop_
_entity_poly.entity_id
_entity_poly.type
_entity_poly.pdbx_seq_one_letter_code
_entity_poly.pdbx_strand_id
1 'polypeptide(L)'
;MGNDDDSQLRDDWGLDGALDGLGLSSYTYLRKGGKNRILGMAHVDPYGSSMADHQTYQVNGQTYRATDADYTMSFNTEEGVIIGLSREGPATSALRRNPSIPAAQMPILHQSSDVGWLIWQEMTKRDGHDAKNLRYLISVSIENQKTLSVCRRVFINNKWKGGPWPGLTLKAGTDDFNAILGTPNMQG
;
A
#
# COMPACT_ATOMS: atom_id res chain seq x y z
N MET A 1 8.26 -6.58 26.17
CA MET A 1 7.87 -6.42 24.76
C MET A 1 6.79 -5.35 24.78
N GLY A 2 7.17 -4.10 24.55
CA GLY A 2 6.39 -2.92 24.87
C GLY A 2 5.56 -2.43 23.69
N ASN A 3 4.33 -2.02 24.00
CA ASN A 3 3.43 -0.99 23.45
C ASN A 3 3.65 -0.29 22.08
N ASP A 4 4.72 -0.48 21.32
CA ASP A 4 5.01 0.36 20.14
C ASP A 4 4.11 0.03 18.92
N ASP A 5 3.61 -1.22 18.82
CA ASP A 5 2.77 -1.65 17.71
C ASP A 5 1.30 -1.15 17.81
N ASP A 6 0.86 -0.66 18.97
CA ASP A 6 -0.55 -0.27 19.21
C ASP A 6 -0.89 1.12 18.63
N SER A 7 0.13 1.98 18.55
CA SER A 7 0.08 3.37 18.11
C SER A 7 0.89 3.62 16.84
N GLN A 8 1.43 2.60 16.18
CA GLN A 8 2.29 2.74 14.99
C GLN A 8 1.76 3.72 13.94
N LEU A 9 0.47 3.70 13.60
CA LEU A 9 -0.10 4.66 12.64
C LEU A 9 -0.02 6.12 13.12
N ARG A 10 -0.03 6.35 14.43
CA ARG A 10 0.10 7.66 15.06
C ARG A 10 1.57 8.05 15.26
N ASP A 11 2.34 7.20 15.91
CA ASP A 11 3.65 7.57 16.45
C ASP A 11 4.75 7.45 15.39
N ASP A 12 4.69 6.42 14.54
CA ASP A 12 5.67 6.22 13.46
C ASP A 12 5.26 6.98 12.19
N TRP A 13 3.96 6.99 11.87
CA TRP A 13 3.45 7.51 10.59
C TRP A 13 2.72 8.86 10.68
N GLY A 14 2.38 9.35 11.88
CA GLY A 14 1.73 10.66 12.05
C GLY A 14 0.35 10.77 11.39
N LEU A 15 -0.40 9.67 11.28
CA LEU A 15 -1.66 9.63 10.53
C LEU A 15 -2.89 9.96 11.36
N ASP A 16 -2.75 10.18 12.66
CA ASP A 16 -3.86 10.42 13.57
C ASP A 16 -4.73 11.59 13.15
N GLY A 17 -4.16 12.75 12.85
CA GLY A 17 -4.95 13.92 12.43
C GLY A 17 -5.77 13.69 11.17
N ALA A 18 -5.24 12.94 10.20
CA ALA A 18 -5.94 12.62 8.95
C ALA A 18 -7.04 11.56 9.18
N LEU A 19 -6.73 10.50 9.93
CA LEU A 19 -7.68 9.42 10.21
C LEU A 19 -8.82 9.91 11.12
N ASP A 20 -8.49 10.60 12.21
CA ASP A 20 -9.49 11.17 13.12
C ASP A 20 -10.39 12.18 12.37
N GLY A 21 -9.81 12.99 11.46
CA GLY A 21 -10.54 13.92 10.60
C GLY A 21 -11.47 13.24 9.57
N LEU A 22 -11.25 11.96 9.25
CA LEU A 22 -12.15 11.14 8.43
C LEU A 22 -13.13 10.30 9.28
N GLY A 23 -13.05 10.39 10.60
CA GLY A 23 -13.81 9.54 11.52
C GLY A 23 -13.37 8.07 11.48
N LEU A 24 -12.09 7.82 11.20
CA LEU A 24 -11.46 6.51 11.18
C LEU A 24 -10.61 6.31 12.44
N SER A 25 -10.55 5.07 12.93
CA SER A 25 -9.65 4.70 14.00
C SER A 25 -8.20 4.96 13.59
N SER A 26 -7.45 5.64 14.45
CA SER A 26 -6.02 5.88 14.30
C SER A 26 -5.15 4.87 15.06
N TYR A 27 -5.78 3.86 15.69
CA TYR A 27 -5.09 2.83 16.48
C TYR A 27 -5.15 1.45 15.82
N THR A 28 -4.16 0.62 16.11
CA THR A 28 -4.18 -0.78 15.69
C THR A 28 -5.03 -1.62 16.64
N TYR A 29 -5.45 -2.80 16.19
CA TYR A 29 -6.28 -3.74 16.97
C TYR A 29 -5.66 -4.21 18.28
N LEU A 30 -4.34 -3.99 18.46
CA LEU A 30 -3.63 -4.31 19.71
C LEU A 30 -4.03 -3.37 20.86
N ARG A 31 -4.47 -2.15 20.53
CA ARG A 31 -5.05 -1.23 21.51
C ARG A 31 -6.54 -1.54 21.66
N LYS A 32 -7.04 -1.51 22.90
CA LYS A 32 -8.49 -1.67 23.17
C LYS A 32 -9.30 -0.65 22.36
N GLY A 33 -10.12 -1.14 21.43
CA GLY A 33 -10.98 -0.32 20.56
C GLY A 33 -10.29 0.19 19.28
N GLY A 34 -9.02 -0.12 19.05
CA GLY A 34 -8.38 0.09 17.75
C GLY A 34 -8.86 -0.93 16.71
N LYS A 35 -8.80 -0.54 15.43
CA LYS A 35 -9.44 -1.30 14.34
C LYS A 35 -8.52 -1.64 13.17
N ASN A 36 -7.33 -1.06 13.14
CA ASN A 36 -6.37 -1.27 12.07
C ASN A 36 -5.54 -2.53 12.29
N ARG A 37 -5.39 -3.36 11.25
CA ARG A 37 -4.45 -4.48 11.20
C ARG A 37 -3.38 -4.18 10.16
N ILE A 38 -2.14 -4.06 10.60
CA ILE A 38 -0.98 -3.84 9.72
C ILE A 38 -0.42 -5.20 9.33
N LEU A 39 -0.25 -5.41 8.02
CA LEU A 39 0.28 -6.64 7.44
C LEU A 39 1.44 -6.31 6.50
N GLY A 40 2.52 -7.06 6.63
CA GLY A 40 3.63 -7.10 5.68
C GLY A 40 3.48 -8.30 4.74
N MET A 41 3.63 -8.05 3.45
CA MET A 41 3.62 -9.06 2.41
C MET A 41 4.90 -8.92 1.60
N ALA A 42 5.74 -9.95 1.61
CA ALA A 42 7.00 -9.94 0.89
C ALA A 42 7.05 -11.05 -0.18
N HIS A 43 7.68 -10.76 -1.32
CA HIS A 43 7.93 -11.75 -2.37
C HIS A 43 9.28 -12.43 -2.17
N VAL A 44 9.41 -13.06 -1.00
CA VAL A 44 10.54 -13.85 -0.50
C VAL A 44 10.01 -14.76 0.60
N ASP A 45 10.59 -15.94 0.77
CA ASP A 45 10.38 -16.76 1.96
C ASP A 45 11.32 -16.25 3.08
N PRO A 46 10.78 -15.59 4.13
CA PRO A 46 11.59 -15.06 5.21
C PRO A 46 12.19 -16.16 6.10
N TYR A 47 11.69 -17.40 6.01
CA TYR A 47 12.20 -18.56 6.75
C TYR A 47 13.06 -19.47 5.86
N GLY A 48 13.25 -19.10 4.60
CA GLY A 48 14.07 -19.83 3.66
C GLY A 48 15.54 -19.88 4.11
N SER A 49 16.21 -21.00 3.84
CA SER A 49 17.62 -21.19 4.19
C SER A 49 18.59 -20.41 3.29
N SER A 50 18.09 -19.62 2.35
CA SER A 50 18.89 -18.88 1.37
C SER A 50 18.43 -17.44 1.24
N MET A 51 19.35 -16.54 0.90
CA MET A 51 19.04 -15.15 0.55
C MET A 51 18.09 -15.12 -0.65
N ALA A 52 17.28 -14.07 -0.76
CA ALA A 52 16.31 -13.88 -1.84
C ALA A 52 16.87 -14.14 -3.25
N ASP A 53 18.14 -13.77 -3.51
CA ASP A 53 18.82 -14.01 -4.80
C ASP A 53 18.84 -15.48 -5.25
N HIS A 54 18.80 -16.40 -4.28
CA HIS A 54 18.88 -17.85 -4.48
C HIS A 54 17.56 -18.57 -4.24
N GLN A 55 16.48 -17.84 -3.93
CA GLN A 55 15.18 -18.44 -3.73
C GLN A 55 14.42 -18.55 -5.05
N THR A 56 13.81 -19.71 -5.27
CA THR A 56 12.98 -20.01 -6.44
C THR A 56 11.71 -20.73 -6.02
N TYR A 57 10.66 -20.61 -6.82
CA TYR A 57 9.41 -21.32 -6.63
C TYR A 57 8.78 -21.67 -7.98
N GLN A 58 7.83 -22.60 -7.96
CA GLN A 58 7.17 -23.13 -9.16
C GLN A 58 5.70 -22.71 -9.19
N VAL A 59 5.24 -22.18 -10.31
CA VAL A 59 3.81 -21.93 -10.58
C VAL A 59 3.50 -22.43 -11.98
N ASN A 60 2.52 -23.33 -12.11
CA ASN A 60 2.06 -23.87 -13.40
C ASN A 60 3.20 -24.42 -14.29
N GLY A 61 4.23 -25.03 -13.68
CA GLY A 61 5.37 -25.59 -14.40
C GLY A 61 6.44 -24.58 -14.82
N GLN A 62 6.31 -23.30 -14.46
CA GLN A 62 7.33 -22.28 -14.65
C GLN A 62 8.06 -21.97 -13.34
N THR A 63 9.39 -21.93 -13.42
CA THR A 63 10.26 -21.49 -12.32
C THR A 63 10.30 -19.97 -12.26
N TYR A 64 10.02 -19.42 -11.09
CA TYR A 64 10.18 -18.00 -10.77
C TYR A 64 11.25 -17.81 -9.70
N ARG A 65 11.83 -16.61 -9.64
CA ARG A 65 12.76 -16.19 -8.59
C ARG A 65 12.06 -15.25 -7.62
N ALA A 66 12.43 -15.32 -6.34
CA ALA A 66 12.01 -14.32 -5.36
C ALA A 66 12.55 -12.95 -5.77
N THR A 67 11.69 -11.93 -5.75
CA THR A 67 12.09 -10.56 -6.15
C THR A 67 12.42 -9.70 -4.95
N ASP A 68 12.02 -10.12 -3.73
CA ASP A 68 12.15 -9.31 -2.52
C ASP A 68 11.34 -8.00 -2.62
N ALA A 69 10.19 -8.08 -3.27
CA ALA A 69 9.18 -7.04 -3.20
C ALA A 69 8.62 -6.98 -1.78
N ASP A 70 8.28 -5.79 -1.29
CA ASP A 70 7.69 -5.60 0.02
C ASP A 70 6.49 -4.67 -0.08
N TYR A 71 5.39 -5.12 0.51
CA TYR A 71 4.18 -4.34 0.68
C TYR A 71 3.81 -4.35 2.15
N THR A 72 3.75 -3.17 2.77
CA THR A 72 3.22 -3.02 4.11
C THR A 72 1.95 -2.18 4.03
N MET A 73 0.84 -2.72 4.53
CA MET A 73 -0.47 -2.07 4.45
C MET A 73 -1.26 -2.22 5.76
N SER A 74 -2.05 -1.21 6.09
CA SER A 74 -3.07 -1.31 7.14
C SER A 74 -4.43 -1.61 6.53
N PHE A 75 -5.19 -2.49 7.19
CA PHE A 75 -6.55 -2.87 6.82
C PHE A 75 -7.50 -2.66 7.99
N ASN A 76 -8.61 -1.96 7.74
CA ASN A 76 -9.71 -1.80 8.67
C ASN A 76 -11.02 -2.07 7.92
N THR A 77 -11.49 -3.30 8.05
CA THR A 77 -12.65 -3.84 7.32
C THR A 77 -13.98 -3.31 7.84
N GLU A 78 -14.01 -2.90 9.11
CA GLU A 78 -15.19 -2.32 9.75
C GLU A 78 -15.47 -0.90 9.23
N GLU A 79 -14.44 -0.06 9.16
CA GLU A 79 -14.59 1.36 8.79
C GLU A 79 -14.32 1.64 7.31
N GLY A 80 -13.86 0.64 6.56
CA GLY A 80 -13.78 0.74 5.11
C GLY A 80 -12.49 1.37 4.59
N VAL A 81 -11.33 1.10 5.19
CA VAL A 81 -10.07 1.75 4.79
C VAL A 81 -8.91 0.77 4.60
N ILE A 82 -8.15 0.99 3.53
CA ILE A 82 -6.82 0.43 3.29
C ILE A 82 -5.82 1.58 3.28
N ILE A 83 -4.70 1.43 3.99
CA ILE A 83 -3.61 2.42 4.03
C ILE A 83 -2.33 1.74 3.53
N GLY A 84 -1.81 2.17 2.38
CA GLY A 84 -0.54 1.71 1.85
C GLY A 84 0.64 2.44 2.50
N LEU A 85 1.39 1.75 3.35
CA LEU A 85 2.53 2.26 4.12
C LEU A 85 3.85 2.09 3.34
N SER A 86 4.12 0.88 2.85
CA SER A 86 5.22 0.54 1.93
C SER A 86 4.65 -0.18 0.72
N ARG A 87 5.11 0.14 -0.49
CA ARG A 87 4.57 -0.43 -1.75
C ARG A 87 5.65 -0.71 -2.78
N GLU A 88 6.75 -1.29 -2.33
CA GLU A 88 7.84 -1.61 -3.23
C GLU A 88 7.53 -2.90 -4.02
N GLY A 89 7.17 -2.72 -5.29
CA GLY A 89 6.78 -3.83 -6.16
C GLY A 89 7.93 -4.65 -6.78
N PRO A 90 7.64 -5.85 -7.30
CA PRO A 90 8.59 -6.77 -7.92
C PRO A 90 9.47 -6.14 -8.99
N ALA A 91 8.93 -5.30 -9.87
CA ALA A 91 9.69 -4.70 -10.97
C ALA A 91 10.87 -3.85 -10.46
N THR A 92 10.70 -3.14 -9.34
CA THR A 92 11.75 -2.33 -8.73
C THR A 92 12.74 -3.21 -7.98
N SER A 93 12.25 -4.12 -7.12
CA SER A 93 13.13 -4.98 -6.31
C SER A 93 13.95 -5.98 -7.16
N ALA A 94 13.39 -6.43 -8.27
CA ALA A 94 14.02 -7.32 -9.25
C ALA A 94 15.32 -6.74 -9.84
N LEU A 95 15.39 -5.42 -10.02
CA LEU A 95 16.58 -4.76 -10.55
C LEU A 95 17.76 -4.80 -9.56
N ARG A 96 17.48 -4.94 -8.27
CA ARG A 96 18.48 -5.04 -7.20
C ARG A 96 18.90 -6.48 -6.88
N ARG A 97 18.27 -7.47 -7.51
CA ARG A 97 18.69 -8.88 -7.36
C ARG A 97 19.99 -9.14 -8.11
N ASN A 98 20.71 -10.18 -7.70
CA ASN A 98 21.94 -10.62 -8.35
C ASN A 98 21.84 -12.09 -8.82
N PRO A 99 21.79 -12.37 -10.14
CA PRO A 99 21.62 -11.39 -11.22
C PRO A 99 20.22 -10.75 -11.16
N SER A 100 20.04 -9.62 -11.85
CA SER A 100 18.73 -8.98 -11.93
C SER A 100 17.71 -9.91 -12.58
N ILE A 101 16.44 -9.79 -12.19
CA ILE A 101 15.38 -10.65 -12.72
C ILE A 101 14.75 -9.96 -13.95
N PRO A 102 14.72 -10.63 -15.13
CA PRO A 102 14.09 -10.06 -16.32
C PRO A 102 12.58 -9.87 -16.16
N ALA A 103 12.00 -8.90 -16.88
CA ALA A 103 10.56 -8.63 -16.84
C ALA A 103 9.69 -9.86 -17.16
N ALA A 104 10.16 -10.75 -18.04
CA ALA A 104 9.46 -12.00 -18.39
C ALA A 104 9.38 -13.02 -17.25
N GLN A 105 10.14 -12.83 -16.17
CA GLN A 105 10.15 -13.67 -14.97
C GLN A 105 9.51 -12.95 -13.77
N MET A 106 8.78 -11.85 -13.99
CA MET A 106 7.99 -11.22 -12.93
C MET A 106 6.83 -12.13 -12.51
N PRO A 107 6.48 -12.14 -11.21
CA PRO A 107 5.27 -12.82 -10.77
C PRO A 107 4.04 -12.22 -11.48
N ILE A 108 3.05 -13.07 -11.77
CA ILE A 108 1.79 -12.62 -12.38
C ILE A 108 1.11 -11.60 -11.46
N LEU A 109 1.08 -11.88 -10.16
CA LEU A 109 0.63 -10.95 -9.12
C LEU A 109 1.79 -10.03 -8.73
N HIS A 110 1.82 -8.80 -9.26
CA HIS A 110 2.90 -7.84 -9.03
C HIS A 110 2.45 -6.40 -8.75
N GLN A 111 1.14 -6.11 -8.85
CA GLN A 111 0.60 -4.81 -8.45
C GLN A 111 0.21 -4.88 -6.97
N SER A 112 0.61 -3.86 -6.21
CA SER A 112 0.21 -3.66 -4.81
C SER A 112 -1.30 -3.54 -4.64
N SER A 113 -2.02 -2.94 -5.58
CA SER A 113 -3.49 -2.86 -5.56
C SER A 113 -4.15 -4.24 -5.67
N ASP A 114 -3.65 -5.13 -6.53
CA ASP A 114 -4.16 -6.50 -6.62
C ASP A 114 -3.89 -7.28 -5.32
N VAL A 115 -2.67 -7.16 -4.77
CA VAL A 115 -2.31 -7.79 -3.48
C VAL A 115 -3.22 -7.26 -2.36
N GLY A 116 -3.35 -5.93 -2.26
CA GLY A 116 -4.20 -5.28 -1.26
C GLY A 116 -5.67 -5.67 -1.40
N TRP A 117 -6.18 -5.76 -2.63
CA TRP A 117 -7.56 -6.19 -2.89
C TRP A 117 -7.82 -7.64 -2.49
N LEU A 118 -6.91 -8.55 -2.81
CA LEU A 118 -7.03 -9.96 -2.40
C LEU A 118 -7.03 -10.12 -0.88
N ILE A 119 -6.15 -9.40 -0.18
CA ILE A 119 -6.11 -9.39 1.28
C ILE A 119 -7.39 -8.78 1.85
N TRP A 120 -7.87 -7.66 1.28
CA TRP A 120 -9.13 -7.04 1.69
C TRP A 120 -10.32 -8.00 1.59
N GLN A 121 -10.46 -8.70 0.45
CA GLN A 121 -11.53 -9.68 0.26
C GLN A 121 -11.46 -10.82 1.28
N GLU A 122 -10.26 -11.33 1.55
CA GLU A 122 -10.09 -12.41 2.53
C GLU A 122 -10.38 -11.93 3.95
N MET A 123 -9.92 -10.74 4.34
CA MET A 123 -10.16 -10.19 5.67
C MET A 123 -11.64 -9.87 5.89
N THR A 124 -12.29 -9.18 4.95
CA THR A 124 -13.73 -8.87 5.05
C THR A 124 -14.58 -10.13 5.18
N LYS A 125 -14.26 -11.17 4.41
CA LYS A 125 -14.90 -12.49 4.55
C LYS A 125 -14.69 -13.09 5.94
N ARG A 126 -13.45 -13.07 6.47
CA ARG A 126 -13.13 -13.62 7.80
C ARG A 126 -13.82 -12.88 8.94
N ASP A 127 -13.95 -11.56 8.83
CA ASP A 127 -14.55 -10.73 9.86
C ASP A 127 -16.08 -10.63 9.76
N GLY A 128 -16.68 -11.11 8.66
CA GLY A 128 -18.11 -10.98 8.41
C GLY A 128 -18.55 -9.59 7.92
N HIS A 129 -17.65 -8.85 7.28
CA HIS A 129 -17.93 -7.53 6.67
C HIS A 129 -18.17 -7.65 5.15
N ASP A 130 -18.90 -6.70 4.57
CA ASP A 130 -19.08 -6.62 3.11
C ASP A 130 -17.83 -6.02 2.45
N ALA A 131 -17.25 -6.72 1.48
CA ALA A 131 -16.11 -6.24 0.69
C ALA A 131 -16.42 -4.92 -0.04
N LYS A 132 -17.70 -4.61 -0.31
CA LYS A 132 -18.15 -3.34 -0.90
C LYS A 132 -18.07 -2.14 0.05
N ASN A 133 -17.81 -2.37 1.33
CA ASN A 133 -17.63 -1.31 2.33
C ASN A 133 -16.27 -0.59 2.22
N LEU A 134 -15.45 -0.86 1.20
CA LEU A 134 -14.22 -0.10 0.98
C LEU A 134 -14.55 1.35 0.58
N ARG A 135 -14.22 2.30 1.45
CA ARG A 135 -14.50 3.73 1.32
C ARG A 135 -13.25 4.55 0.99
N TYR A 136 -12.10 4.17 1.55
CA TYR A 136 -10.86 4.90 1.44
C TYR A 136 -9.68 4.00 1.06
N LEU A 137 -8.89 4.45 0.10
CA LEU A 137 -7.55 3.97 -0.17
C LEU A 137 -6.58 5.12 0.08
N ILE A 138 -5.76 5.00 1.12
CA ILE A 138 -4.84 6.06 1.55
C ILE A 138 -3.43 5.65 1.18
N SER A 139 -2.72 6.58 0.54
CA SER A 139 -1.32 6.43 0.15
C SER A 139 -0.46 7.37 0.99
N VAL A 140 0.47 6.84 1.78
CA VAL A 140 1.38 7.66 2.59
C VAL A 140 2.82 7.57 2.05
N SER A 141 3.67 8.51 2.48
CA SER A 141 5.11 8.56 2.14
C SER A 141 5.41 8.31 0.66
N ILE A 142 4.75 9.05 -0.23
CA ILE A 142 4.95 8.91 -1.68
C ILE A 142 6.33 9.43 -2.07
N GLU A 143 7.26 8.54 -2.39
CA GLU A 143 8.64 8.89 -2.79
C GLU A 143 8.87 8.84 -4.31
N ASN A 144 7.91 8.27 -5.05
CA ASN A 144 8.02 8.10 -6.50
C ASN A 144 8.01 9.47 -7.20
N GLN A 145 9.15 9.84 -7.77
CA GLN A 145 9.35 11.14 -8.43
C GLN A 145 8.35 11.42 -9.56
N LYS A 146 7.93 10.40 -10.32
CA LYS A 146 6.90 10.55 -11.35
C LYS A 146 5.56 10.94 -10.71
N THR A 147 5.15 10.24 -9.66
CA THR A 147 3.93 10.58 -8.92
C THR A 147 4.01 11.98 -8.33
N LEU A 148 5.12 12.33 -7.65
CA LEU A 148 5.34 13.65 -7.07
C LEU A 148 5.28 14.77 -8.11
N SER A 149 5.85 14.55 -9.30
CA SER A 149 5.78 15.54 -10.39
C SER A 149 4.35 15.78 -10.91
N VAL A 150 3.53 14.73 -10.96
CA VAL A 150 2.10 14.86 -11.32
C VAL A 150 1.34 15.60 -10.21
N CYS A 151 1.53 15.22 -8.94
CA CYS A 151 0.93 15.94 -7.80
C CYS A 151 1.28 17.43 -7.82
N ARG A 152 2.55 17.76 -8.08
CA ARG A 152 3.00 19.16 -8.19
C ARG A 152 2.28 19.91 -9.31
N ARG A 153 2.09 19.29 -10.46
CA ARG A 153 1.36 19.90 -11.58
C ARG A 153 -0.11 20.15 -11.25
N VAL A 154 -0.75 19.20 -10.58
CA VAL A 154 -2.12 19.34 -10.08
C VAL A 154 -2.23 20.51 -9.09
N PHE A 155 -1.29 20.64 -8.15
CA PHE A 155 -1.29 21.78 -7.22
C PHE A 155 -1.16 23.13 -7.95
N ILE A 156 -0.29 23.22 -8.96
CA ILE A 156 -0.13 24.44 -9.77
C ILE A 156 -1.42 24.77 -10.54
N ASN A 157 -2.03 23.77 -11.20
CA ASN A 157 -3.27 23.94 -11.96
C ASN A 157 -4.42 24.46 -11.09
N ASN A 158 -4.51 23.98 -9.85
CA ASN A 158 -5.53 24.38 -8.89
C ASN A 158 -5.15 25.62 -8.06
N LYS A 159 -4.00 26.26 -8.35
CA LYS A 159 -3.45 27.39 -7.58
C LYS A 159 -3.39 27.11 -6.07
N TRP A 160 -3.16 25.85 -5.72
CA TRP A 160 -3.11 25.37 -4.34
C TRP A 160 -1.84 25.87 -3.66
N LYS A 161 -1.99 26.55 -2.52
CA LYS A 161 -0.87 27.16 -1.77
C LYS A 161 -0.53 26.44 -0.47
N GLY A 162 -1.07 25.25 -0.26
CA GLY A 162 -1.06 24.59 1.04
C GLY A 162 -2.26 24.97 1.89
N GLY A 163 -2.56 24.14 2.88
CA GLY A 163 -3.70 24.29 3.78
C GLY A 163 -3.80 23.10 4.73
N PRO A 164 -4.63 23.17 5.77
CA PRO A 164 -4.88 22.05 6.65
C PRO A 164 -5.57 20.89 5.91
N TRP A 165 -5.54 19.71 6.51
CA TRP A 165 -6.37 18.56 6.11
C TRP A 165 -7.84 18.99 5.95
N PRO A 166 -8.59 18.52 4.92
CA PRO A 166 -8.26 17.46 3.96
C PRO A 166 -7.40 17.88 2.77
N GLY A 167 -6.89 19.11 2.76
CA GLY A 167 -6.08 19.59 1.65
C GLY A 167 -6.89 19.73 0.35
N LEU A 168 -6.25 19.43 -0.79
CA LEU A 168 -6.85 19.63 -2.11
C LEU A 168 -7.79 18.48 -2.44
N THR A 169 -9.08 18.77 -2.57
CA THR A 169 -10.06 17.81 -3.08
C THR A 169 -10.26 18.00 -4.58
N LEU A 170 -10.07 16.94 -5.35
CA LEU A 170 -10.31 16.92 -6.79
C LEU A 170 -11.67 16.31 -7.10
N LYS A 171 -12.39 16.89 -8.05
CA LYS A 171 -13.65 16.31 -8.53
C LYS A 171 -13.35 15.12 -9.44
N ALA A 172 -14.05 14.00 -9.20
CA ALA A 172 -13.97 12.81 -10.05
C ALA A 172 -14.24 13.14 -11.53
N GLY A 173 -13.49 12.50 -12.42
CA GLY A 173 -13.61 12.67 -13.88
C GLY A 173 -12.94 13.92 -14.46
N THR A 174 -12.33 14.78 -13.63
CA THR A 174 -11.49 15.87 -14.13
C THR A 174 -10.13 15.36 -14.61
N ASP A 175 -9.46 16.10 -15.50
CA ASP A 175 -8.14 15.74 -16.00
C ASP A 175 -7.11 15.59 -14.86
N ASP A 176 -7.14 16.49 -13.88
CA ASP A 176 -6.24 16.43 -12.72
C ASP A 176 -6.54 15.19 -11.84
N PHE A 177 -7.82 14.84 -11.64
CA PHE A 177 -8.20 13.62 -10.93
C PHE A 177 -7.70 12.37 -11.67
N ASN A 178 -7.95 12.29 -12.97
CA ASN A 178 -7.52 11.19 -13.82
C ASN A 178 -5.99 11.10 -13.91
N ALA A 179 -5.29 12.24 -13.92
CA ALA A 179 -3.84 12.30 -13.91
C ALA A 179 -3.26 11.68 -12.63
N ILE A 180 -3.84 11.96 -11.46
CA ILE A 180 -3.46 11.33 -10.19
C ILE A 180 -3.71 9.82 -10.23
N LEU A 181 -4.88 9.39 -10.70
CA LEU A 181 -5.19 7.95 -10.86
C LEU A 181 -4.23 7.25 -11.84
N GLY A 182 -3.72 7.97 -12.84
CA GLY A 182 -2.76 7.47 -13.81
C GLY A 182 -1.32 7.37 -13.30
N THR A 183 -1.04 7.78 -12.05
CA THR A 183 0.31 7.71 -11.50
C THR A 183 0.69 6.27 -11.12
N PRO A 184 1.99 5.92 -11.17
CA PRO A 184 2.45 4.59 -10.74
C PRO A 184 2.03 4.22 -9.31
N ASN A 185 1.81 5.20 -8.43
CA ASN A 185 1.41 4.96 -7.04
C ASN A 185 -0.09 4.62 -6.89
N MET A 186 -0.93 4.98 -7.86
CA MET A 186 -2.38 4.73 -7.84
C MET A 186 -2.80 3.60 -8.78
N GLN A 187 -2.08 3.39 -9.87
CA GLN A 187 -2.25 2.21 -10.74
C GLN A 187 -1.59 0.95 -10.15
N GLY A 188 -0.57 1.20 -9.32
CA GLY A 188 0.19 0.17 -8.64
C GLY A 188 -0.57 -0.50 -7.53
#